data_AF-A0A2V3J8V6-F1
#
_entry.id   AF-A0A2V3J8V6-F1
#
_cell.length_a   1.000
_cell.length_b   1.000
_cell.length_c   1.000
_cell.angle_alpha   90.00
_cell.angle_beta   90.00
_cell.angle_gamma   90.00
#
_symmetry.space_group_name_H-M   'P 1'
#
loop_
_entity.id
_entity.type
_entity.pdbx_description
1 polymer ?
#
loop_
_entity_poly.entity_id
_entity_poly.type
_entity_poly.pdbx_seq_one_letter_code
_entity_poly.pdbx_strand_id
1 'polypeptide(L)'
;MRKVKYGFAFTLCLLLFFVGVGVASAAAAEDGEAGGGVRDGGWIAMAAGIAMAGGALGAGIAVSGAGTAAVGATAEKPESFGRVLIFVALAEAIAIYGLLIAFMLLTKISEV
;
A
#
# COMPACT_ATOMS: atom_id res chain seq x y z
N MET A 1 9.68 21.62 15.36
CA MET A 1 8.21 21.76 15.50
C MET A 1 7.40 21.25 14.30
N ARG A 2 7.86 21.37 13.04
CA ARG A 2 7.12 20.86 11.86
C ARG A 2 7.00 19.33 11.81
N LYS A 3 8.05 18.58 12.16
CA LYS A 3 8.07 17.09 12.17
C LYS A 3 7.01 16.46 13.08
N VAL A 4 6.71 17.10 14.23
CA VAL A 4 5.67 16.65 15.18
C VAL A 4 4.26 16.89 14.63
N LYS A 5 4.05 17.98 13.89
CA LYS A 5 2.75 18.28 13.25
C LYS A 5 2.40 17.26 12.15
N TYR A 6 3.38 16.84 11.34
CA TYR A 6 3.16 15.78 10.34
C TYR A 6 2.97 14.40 10.97
N GLY A 7 3.68 14.08 12.06
CA GLY A 7 3.46 12.84 12.81
C GLY A 7 2.08 12.76 13.46
N PHE A 8 1.60 13.88 14.03
CA PHE A 8 0.24 13.98 14.58
C PHE A 8 -0.83 13.87 13.49
N ALA A 9 -0.65 14.56 12.36
CA ALA A 9 -1.58 14.49 11.23
C ALA A 9 -1.65 13.07 10.61
N PHE A 10 -0.51 12.39 10.48
CA PHE A 10 -0.46 11.01 9.98
C PHE A 10 -1.18 10.05 10.93
N THR A 11 -0.93 10.18 12.24
CA THR A 11 -1.60 9.35 13.27
C THR A 11 -3.11 9.61 13.30
N LEU A 12 -3.55 10.87 13.16
CA LEU A 12 -4.96 11.23 13.11
C LEU A 12 -5.64 10.69 11.85
N CYS A 13 -5.00 10.78 10.68
CA CYS A 13 -5.52 10.19 9.45
C CYS A 13 -5.64 8.66 9.55
N LEU A 14 -4.67 8.00 10.19
CA LEU A 14 -4.69 6.56 10.38
C LEU A 14 -5.81 6.13 11.34
N LEU A 15 -6.03 6.90 12.42
CA LEU A 15 -7.16 6.72 13.33
C LEU A 15 -8.51 6.94 12.64
N LEU A 16 -8.66 8.03 11.88
CA LEU A 16 -9.87 8.32 11.12
C LEU A 16 -10.15 7.27 10.03
N PHE A 17 -9.10 6.70 9.43
CA PHE A 17 -9.22 5.60 8.49
C PHE A 17 -9.74 4.33 9.16
N PHE A 18 -9.18 3.92 10.31
CA PHE A 18 -9.66 2.76 11.06
C PHE A 18 -11.09 2.95 11.60
N VAL A 19 -11.43 4.16 12.05
CA VAL A 19 -12.81 4.51 12.46
C VAL A 19 -13.75 4.48 11.24
N GLY A 20 -13.36 5.05 10.11
CA GLY A 20 -14.15 5.05 8.88
C GLY A 20 -14.40 3.64 8.33
N VAL A 21 -13.38 2.76 8.35
CA VAL A 21 -13.52 1.34 7.98
C VAL A 21 -14.44 0.61 8.96
N GLY A 22 -14.34 0.88 10.26
CA GLY A 22 -15.22 0.32 11.27
C GLY A 22 -16.68 0.74 11.10
N VAL A 23 -16.93 2.01 10.78
CA VAL A 23 -18.29 2.55 10.53
C VAL A 23 -18.86 2.03 9.20
N ALA A 24 -18.05 1.92 8.15
CA ALA A 24 -18.47 1.34 6.87
C ALA A 24 -18.83 -0.15 7.01
N SER A 25 -18.10 -0.89 7.84
CA SER A 25 -18.43 -2.28 8.16
C SER A 25 -19.71 -2.43 8.99
N ALA A 26 -20.17 -1.38 9.67
CA ALA A 26 -21.43 -1.36 10.43
C ALA A 26 -22.62 -0.86 9.60
N ALA A 27 -22.38 0.02 8.61
CA ALA A 27 -23.43 0.59 7.75
C ALA A 27 -23.93 -0.36 6.65
N ALA A 28 -23.23 -1.47 6.38
CA ALA A 28 -23.69 -2.50 5.44
C ALA A 28 -24.83 -3.39 5.99
N ALA A 29 -25.43 -3.04 7.13
CA ALA A 29 -26.45 -3.84 7.80
C ALA A 29 -27.90 -3.60 7.32
N GLU A 30 -28.16 -2.67 6.39
CA GLU A 30 -29.53 -2.22 6.06
C GLU A 30 -30.11 -2.75 4.73
N ASP A 31 -29.33 -3.40 3.85
CA ASP A 31 -29.89 -4.07 2.67
C ASP A 31 -29.82 -5.59 2.86
N GLY A 32 -30.97 -6.18 3.21
CA GLY A 32 -31.10 -7.60 3.42
C GLY A 32 -30.88 -8.41 2.14
N GLU A 33 -29.85 -9.25 2.16
CA GLU A 33 -29.95 -10.66 1.77
C GLU A 33 -28.93 -11.43 2.62
N ALA A 34 -29.42 -12.44 3.34
CA ALA A 34 -28.64 -13.20 4.32
C ALA A 34 -27.55 -14.06 3.62
N GLY A 35 -26.27 -13.74 3.84
CA GLY A 35 -25.14 -14.51 3.30
C GLY A 35 -23.78 -14.15 3.88
N GLY A 36 -23.67 -14.01 5.20
CA GLY A 36 -22.46 -13.57 5.90
C GLY A 36 -21.17 -14.31 5.52
N GLY A 37 -20.18 -13.55 5.05
CA GLY A 37 -18.78 -13.93 4.94
C GLY A 37 -17.96 -12.86 4.21
N VAL A 38 -16.63 -12.95 4.29
CA VAL A 38 -15.62 -12.12 3.55
C VAL A 38 -15.72 -12.33 2.01
N ARG A 39 -16.86 -12.81 1.51
CA ARG A 39 -17.10 -13.29 0.16
C ARG A 39 -17.80 -12.24 -0.71
N ASP A 40 -18.29 -11.15 -0.12
CA ASP A 40 -18.87 -10.05 -0.88
C ASP A 40 -17.80 -9.36 -1.73
N GLY A 41 -18.00 -9.35 -3.05
CA GLY A 41 -17.05 -8.77 -4.00
C GLY A 41 -16.68 -7.32 -3.70
N GLY A 42 -17.58 -6.56 -3.06
CA GLY A 42 -17.29 -5.19 -2.59
C GLY A 42 -16.17 -5.12 -1.55
N TRP A 43 -16.18 -6.01 -0.55
CA TRP A 43 -15.12 -6.05 0.48
C TRP A 43 -13.81 -6.58 -0.08
N ILE A 44 -13.86 -7.53 -1.01
CA ILE A 44 -12.65 -8.02 -1.70
C ILE A 44 -12.03 -6.90 -2.56
N ALA A 45 -12.83 -6.10 -3.26
CA ALA A 45 -12.35 -4.97 -4.06
C ALA A 45 -11.72 -3.87 -3.18
N MET A 46 -12.33 -3.55 -2.04
CA MET A 46 -11.76 -2.62 -1.07
C MET A 46 -10.44 -3.14 -0.48
N ALA A 47 -10.38 -4.43 -0.12
CA ALA A 47 -9.15 -5.06 0.37
C ALA A 47 -8.02 -5.04 -0.68
N ALA A 48 -8.35 -5.29 -1.95
CA ALA A 48 -7.39 -5.19 -3.07
C ALA A 48 -6.83 -3.76 -3.21
N GLY A 49 -7.69 -2.75 -3.13
CA GLY A 49 -7.28 -1.34 -3.15
C GLY A 49 -6.35 -0.97 -1.99
N ILE A 50 -6.62 -1.47 -0.78
CA ILE A 50 -5.78 -1.22 0.39
C ILE A 50 -4.42 -1.90 0.26
N ALA A 51 -4.37 -3.15 -0.24
CA ALA A 51 -3.12 -3.86 -0.49
C ALA A 51 -2.22 -3.11 -1.49
N MET A 52 -2.81 -2.60 -2.57
CA MET A 52 -2.12 -1.73 -3.54
C MET A 52 -1.56 -0.47 -2.90
N ALA A 53 -2.43 0.28 -2.22
CA ALA A 53 -2.07 1.57 -1.64
C ALA A 53 -0.95 1.41 -0.60
N GLY A 54 -1.05 0.40 0.27
CA GLY A 54 -0.03 0.09 1.26
C GLY A 54 1.31 -0.27 0.62
N GLY A 55 1.31 -1.13 -0.40
CA GLY A 55 2.52 -1.51 -1.13
C GLY A 55 3.19 -0.31 -1.83
N ALA A 56 2.41 0.50 -2.54
CA ALA A 56 2.91 1.68 -3.26
C ALA A 56 3.46 2.77 -2.32
N LEU A 57 2.78 3.04 -1.20
CA LEU A 57 3.24 3.99 -0.19
C LEU A 57 4.53 3.51 0.49
N GLY A 58 4.60 2.21 0.85
CA GLY A 58 5.80 1.61 1.43
C GLY A 58 7.00 1.65 0.49
N ALA A 59 6.79 1.30 -0.79
CA ALA A 59 7.81 1.40 -1.82
C ALA A 59 8.28 2.85 -2.00
N GLY A 60 7.37 3.82 -2.12
CA GLY A 60 7.74 5.23 -2.27
C GLY A 60 8.62 5.76 -1.12
N ILE A 61 8.33 5.34 0.12
CA ILE A 61 9.17 5.69 1.29
C ILE A 61 10.55 5.04 1.16
N ALA A 62 10.62 3.75 0.87
CA ALA A 62 11.89 3.03 0.73
C ALA A 62 12.75 3.60 -0.42
N VAL A 63 12.14 3.87 -1.57
CA VAL A 63 12.78 4.38 -2.78
C VAL A 63 13.24 5.81 -2.60
N SER A 64 12.55 6.63 -1.80
CA SER A 64 13.03 8.00 -1.50
C SER A 64 14.42 8.01 -0.84
N GLY A 65 14.71 7.02 0.02
CA GLY A 65 16.02 6.85 0.63
C GLY A 65 17.01 6.13 -0.29
N ALA A 66 16.62 4.98 -0.82
CA ALA A 66 17.49 4.16 -1.66
C ALA A 66 17.89 4.89 -2.96
N GLY A 67 16.95 5.58 -3.60
CA GLY A 67 17.15 6.32 -4.84
C GLY A 67 18.04 7.55 -4.66
N THR A 68 17.89 8.31 -3.58
CA THR A 68 18.75 9.49 -3.34
C THR A 68 20.18 9.08 -3.03
N ALA A 69 20.37 8.03 -2.22
CA ALA A 69 21.69 7.44 -1.99
C ALA A 69 22.28 6.87 -3.28
N ALA A 70 21.44 6.26 -4.12
CA ALA A 70 21.86 5.67 -5.37
C ALA A 70 22.42 6.67 -6.38
N VAL A 71 21.71 7.79 -6.57
CA VAL A 71 22.16 8.87 -7.44
C VAL A 71 23.46 9.48 -6.91
N GLY A 72 23.57 9.69 -5.59
CA GLY A 72 24.80 10.19 -4.97
C GLY A 72 26.01 9.27 -5.17
N ALA A 73 25.85 7.97 -4.92
CA ALA A 73 26.91 6.98 -5.12
C ALA A 73 27.34 6.87 -6.60
N THR A 74 26.37 6.94 -7.52
CA THR A 74 26.64 6.91 -8.97
C THR A 74 27.38 8.17 -9.43
N ALA A 75 27.07 9.34 -8.85
CA ALA A 75 27.75 10.58 -9.18
C ALA A 75 29.24 10.57 -8.77
N GLU A 76 29.58 9.89 -7.68
CA GLU A 76 30.97 9.75 -7.22
C GLU A 76 31.71 8.61 -7.92
N LYS A 77 31.03 7.48 -8.16
CA LYS A 77 31.60 6.26 -8.76
C LYS A 77 30.64 5.70 -9.82
N PRO A 78 30.73 6.14 -11.08
CA PRO A 78 29.79 5.74 -12.13
C PRO A 78 29.81 4.22 -12.42
N GLU A 79 30.92 3.54 -12.12
CA GLU A 79 31.05 2.09 -12.26
C GLU A 79 30.16 1.32 -11.26
N SER A 80 29.66 2.00 -10.22
CA SER A 80 28.76 1.42 -9.23
C SER A 80 27.29 1.40 -9.65
N PHE A 81 26.91 2.10 -10.72
CA PHE A 81 25.51 2.29 -11.16
C PHE A 81 24.70 0.98 -11.19
N GLY A 82 25.24 -0.07 -11.81
CA GLY A 82 24.55 -1.35 -11.93
C GLY A 82 24.29 -2.03 -10.59
N ARG A 83 25.25 -2.00 -9.65
CA ARG A 83 25.07 -2.58 -8.30
C ARG A 83 24.05 -1.80 -7.49
N VAL A 84 24.08 -0.49 -7.62
CA VAL A 84 23.23 0.42 -6.87
C VAL A 84 21.78 0.34 -7.35
N LEU A 85 21.54 0.16 -8.65
CA LEU A 85 20.21 -0.09 -9.22
C LEU A 85 19.54 -1.35 -8.65
N ILE A 86 20.30 -2.40 -8.32
CA ILE A 86 19.74 -3.62 -7.72
C ILE A 86 19.04 -3.30 -6.38
N PHE A 87 19.65 -2.45 -5.54
CA PHE A 87 19.04 -2.07 -4.26
C PHE A 87 17.79 -1.22 -4.43
N VAL A 88 17.76 -0.34 -5.44
CA VAL A 88 16.56 0.44 -5.77
C VAL A 88 15.44 -0.48 -6.27
N ALA A 89 15.77 -1.43 -7.15
CA ALA A 89 14.80 -2.41 -7.66
C ALA A 89 14.25 -3.33 -6.56
N LEU A 90 15.08 -3.73 -5.59
CA LEU A 90 14.63 -4.49 -4.42
C LEU A 90 13.66 -3.68 -3.54
N ALA A 91 13.83 -2.36 -3.44
CA ALA A 91 12.89 -1.50 -2.73
C ALA A 91 11.53 -1.41 -3.46
N GLU A 92 11.53 -1.37 -4.80
CA GLU A 92 10.31 -1.37 -5.63
C GLU A 92 9.52 -2.68 -5.57
N ALA A 93 10.17 -3.80 -5.24
CA ALA A 93 9.49 -5.10 -5.11
C ALA A 93 8.32 -5.06 -4.11
N ILE A 94 8.36 -4.17 -3.10
CA ILE A 94 7.28 -3.96 -2.12
C ILE A 94 5.97 -3.55 -2.83
N ALA A 95 6.04 -2.67 -3.83
CA ALA A 95 4.87 -2.27 -4.61
C ALA A 95 4.35 -3.40 -5.49
N ILE A 96 5.26 -4.18 -6.08
CA ILE A 96 4.91 -5.33 -6.92
C ILE A 96 4.18 -6.41 -6.09
N TYR A 97 4.59 -6.65 -4.85
CA TYR A 97 3.87 -7.57 -3.96
C TYR A 97 2.48 -7.04 -3.58
N GLY A 98 2.32 -5.74 -3.36
CA GLY A 98 0.99 -5.12 -3.17
C GLY A 98 0.08 -5.33 -4.39
N LEU A 99 0.63 -5.19 -5.60
CA LEU A 99 -0.05 -5.45 -6.87
C LEU A 99 -0.39 -6.90 -7.12
N LEU A 100 0.54 -7.80 -6.81
CA LEU A 100 0.31 -9.23 -6.88
C LEU A 100 -0.88 -9.63 -6.01
N ILE A 101 -0.90 -9.18 -4.75
CA ILE A 101 -1.98 -9.51 -3.80
C ILE A 101 -3.31 -8.92 -4.28
N ALA A 102 -3.32 -7.68 -4.77
CA ALA A 102 -4.53 -7.06 -5.30
C ALA A 102 -5.10 -7.84 -6.48
N PHE A 103 -4.27 -8.27 -7.44
CA PHE A 103 -4.72 -9.11 -8.54
C PHE A 103 -5.22 -10.47 -8.06
N MET A 104 -4.51 -11.12 -7.14
CA MET A 104 -4.97 -12.40 -6.56
C MET A 104 -6.34 -12.29 -5.91
N LEU A 105 -6.63 -11.16 -5.25
CA LEU A 105 -7.95 -10.88 -4.65
C LEU A 105 -9.01 -10.62 -5.72
N LEU A 106 -8.73 -9.80 -6.74
CA LEU A 106 -9.68 -9.49 -7.80
C LEU A 106 -10.06 -10.73 -8.62
N THR A 107 -9.12 -11.64 -8.89
CA THR A 107 -9.43 -12.91 -9.56
C THR A 107 -10.44 -13.75 -8.77
N LYS A 108 -10.50 -13.63 -7.44
CA LYS A 108 -11.51 -14.33 -6.64
C LYS A 108 -12.91 -13.76 -6.76
N ILE A 109 -13.06 -12.52 -7.22
CA ILE A 109 -14.38 -11.91 -7.51
C ILE A 109 -14.90 -12.41 -8.86
N SER A 110 -14.04 -12.50 -9.87
CA SER A 110 -14.46 -12.92 -11.22
C SER A 110 -14.85 -14.40 -11.35
N GLU A 111 -14.43 -15.24 -10.41
CA GLU A 111 -14.70 -16.69 -10.40
C GLU A 111 -15.97 -17.07 -9.61
N VAL A 112 -16.70 -16.08 -9.10
CA VAL A 112 -18.00 -16.24 -8.40
C VAL A 112 -19.11 -15.71 -9.29
#